data_AF-A0A8S9ZYW3-F1
#
_entry.id   AF-A0A8S9ZYW3-F1
#
_cell.length_a   1.000
_cell.length_b   1.000
_cell.length_c   1.000
_cell.angle_alpha   90.00
_cell.angle_beta   90.00
_cell.angle_gamma   90.00
#
_symmetry.space_group_name_H-M   'P 1'
#
loop_
_entity.id
_entity.type
_entity.pdbx_description
1 polymer ?
#
loop_
_entity_poly.entity_id
_entity_poly.type
_entity_poly.pdbx_seq_one_letter_code
_entity_poly.pdbx_strand_id
1 'polypeptide(L)'
;MKIIFIFCFFIIIFEQLNNNFVKACTCLPSTIQHKYCNSDWAARVLILEKEKISGGEWLENIHYTVKFLNVFKDKKGNNYQGQTDCIYTASNTAACGVNFLKINKEYLLFGKYNNEIRNINLCGYYQEWDKIPVNLEEDLYNGIINKNCTN
;
A
#
# COMPACT_ATOMS: atom_id res chain seq x y z
N MET A 1 30.99 44.57 4.51
CA MET A 1 29.68 44.03 4.08
C MET A 1 29.78 43.00 2.94
N LYS A 2 30.50 43.26 1.84
CA LYS A 2 30.64 42.31 0.70
C LYS A 2 31.27 40.94 1.07
N ILE A 3 32.22 40.92 2.00
CA ILE A 3 32.92 39.68 2.43
C ILE A 3 31.99 38.74 3.23
N ILE A 4 31.03 39.29 3.99
CA ILE A 4 30.05 38.50 4.76
C ILE A 4 29.09 37.77 3.81
N PHE A 5 28.67 38.44 2.72
CA PHE A 5 27.83 37.81 1.70
C PHE A 5 28.54 36.66 0.98
N ILE A 6 29.85 36.79 0.69
CA ILE A 6 30.64 35.72 0.08
C ILE A 6 30.77 34.52 1.04
N PHE A 7 30.99 34.78 2.33
CA PHE A 7 31.11 33.72 3.33
C PHE A 7 29.78 32.96 3.52
N CYS A 8 28.64 33.67 3.55
CA CYS A 8 27.33 33.03 3.59
C CYS A 8 27.04 32.20 2.33
N PHE A 9 27.46 32.67 1.15
CA PHE A 9 27.28 31.93 -0.10
C PHE A 9 28.10 30.63 -0.12
N PHE A 10 29.33 30.64 0.41
CA PHE A 10 30.17 29.44 0.53
C PHE A 10 29.64 28.43 1.57
N ILE A 11 29.03 28.88 2.67
CA ILE A 11 28.40 27.99 3.68
C ILE A 11 27.20 27.26 3.07
N ILE A 12 26.35 27.95 2.31
CA ILE A 12 25.19 27.33 1.65
C ILE A 12 25.64 26.29 0.61
N ILE A 13 26.73 26.53 -0.13
CA ILE A 13 27.26 25.56 -1.10
C ILE A 13 27.83 24.31 -0.41
N PHE A 14 28.46 24.46 0.76
CA PHE A 14 29.05 23.33 1.49
C PHE A 14 27.97 22.38 2.06
N GLU A 15 26.78 22.88 2.39
CA GLU A 15 25.65 22.05 2.86
C GLU A 15 24.98 21.23 1.74
N GLN A 16 25.06 21.66 0.47
CA GLN A 16 24.47 20.95 -0.68
C GLN A 16 25.32 19.77 -1.18
N LEU A 17 26.52 19.56 -0.63
CA LEU A 17 27.41 18.45 -1.02
C LEU A 17 27.09 17.14 -0.28
N ASN A 18 26.25 17.19 0.76
CA ASN A 18 25.68 16.01 1.40
C ASN A 18 24.35 15.62 0.73
N ASN A 19 24.43 15.17 -0.52
CA ASN A 19 23.28 14.61 -1.24
C ASN A 19 22.89 13.25 -0.64
N ASN A 20 22.33 13.24 0.56
CA ASN A 20 21.49 12.13 1.00
C ASN A 20 20.27 12.13 0.09
N PHE A 21 20.26 11.26 -0.92
CA PHE A 21 19.04 10.97 -1.67
C PHE A 21 17.99 10.53 -0.66
N VAL A 22 17.03 11.42 -0.37
CA VAL A 22 15.84 11.04 0.39
C VAL A 22 15.09 10.06 -0.50
N LYS A 23 15.20 8.77 -0.19
CA LYS A 23 14.42 7.73 -0.88
C LYS A 23 12.98 7.87 -0.42
N ALA A 24 12.19 8.59 -1.20
CA ALA A 24 10.75 8.62 -1.08
C ALA A 24 10.13 7.51 -1.93
N CYS A 25 8.91 7.10 -1.58
CA CYS A 25 8.15 6.17 -2.38
C CYS A 25 7.60 6.88 -3.63
N THR A 26 7.95 6.38 -4.80
CA THR A 26 7.39 6.82 -6.08
C THR A 26 6.77 5.62 -6.79
N CYS A 27 5.51 5.76 -7.17
CA CYS A 27 4.76 4.70 -7.84
C CYS A 27 4.58 5.02 -9.33
N LEU A 28 4.72 4.01 -10.18
CA LEU A 28 4.41 4.15 -11.60
C LEU A 28 2.88 4.29 -11.78
N PRO A 29 2.39 5.32 -12.50
CA PRO A 29 0.97 5.43 -12.83
C PRO A 29 0.47 4.18 -13.54
N SER A 30 -0.67 3.65 -13.10
CA SER A 30 -1.19 2.39 -13.61
C SER A 30 -2.70 2.32 -13.47
N THR A 31 -3.35 1.62 -14.40
CA THR A 31 -4.81 1.43 -14.39
C THR A 31 -5.23 0.48 -13.27
N ILE A 32 -6.48 0.57 -12.83
CA ILE A 32 -7.03 -0.34 -11.81
C ILE A 32 -6.97 -1.79 -12.30
N GLN A 33 -7.30 -2.02 -13.57
CA GLN A 33 -7.15 -3.32 -14.24
C GLN A 33 -5.72 -3.86 -14.10
N HIS A 34 -4.70 -3.06 -14.43
CA HIS A 34 -3.31 -3.51 -14.35
C HIS A 34 -2.89 -3.77 -12.89
N LYS A 35 -3.32 -2.93 -11.94
CA LYS A 35 -3.08 -3.17 -10.50
C LYS A 35 -3.74 -4.46 -10.02
N TYR A 36 -4.95 -4.76 -10.47
CA TYR A 36 -5.65 -6.01 -10.16
C TYR A 36 -4.94 -7.22 -10.76
N CYS A 37 -4.56 -7.16 -12.04
CA CYS A 37 -3.87 -8.28 -12.70
C CYS A 37 -2.53 -8.58 -12.06
N ASN A 38 -1.79 -7.53 -11.67
CA ASN A 38 -0.51 -7.66 -11.00
C ASN A 38 -0.62 -7.89 -9.50
N SER A 39 -1.80 -7.91 -8.87
CA SER A 39 -1.90 -8.30 -7.46
C SER A 39 -1.90 -9.82 -7.31
N ASP A 40 -1.45 -10.34 -6.18
CA ASP A 40 -1.61 -11.77 -5.88
C ASP A 40 -2.96 -12.02 -5.20
N TRP A 41 -3.53 -11.01 -4.55
CA TRP A 41 -4.85 -11.07 -3.95
C TRP A 41 -5.58 -9.73 -4.07
N ALA A 42 -6.91 -9.79 -4.06
CA ALA A 42 -7.81 -8.65 -4.08
C ALA A 42 -9.04 -8.95 -3.23
N ALA A 43 -9.34 -8.11 -2.25
CA ALA A 43 -10.42 -8.35 -1.31
C ALA A 43 -11.06 -7.07 -0.78
N ARG A 44 -12.36 -7.15 -0.48
CA ARG A 44 -13.04 -6.22 0.43
C ARG A 44 -12.78 -6.68 1.86
N VAL A 45 -12.20 -5.82 2.67
CA VAL A 45 -11.85 -6.14 4.06
C VAL A 45 -12.38 -5.09 5.03
N LEU A 46 -12.70 -5.50 6.25
CA LEU A 46 -12.97 -4.61 7.39
C LEU A 46 -11.72 -4.54 8.26
N ILE A 47 -11.23 -3.33 8.53
CA ILE A 47 -10.10 -3.12 9.45
C ILE A 47 -10.61 -3.23 10.89
N LEU A 48 -10.12 -4.23 11.63
CA LEU A 48 -10.48 -4.46 13.03
C LEU A 48 -9.50 -3.76 13.96
N GLU A 49 -8.21 -3.88 13.67
CA GLU A 49 -7.14 -3.35 14.53
C GLU A 49 -5.97 -2.85 13.68
N LYS A 50 -5.13 -2.03 14.30
CA LYS A 50 -3.90 -1.50 13.72
C LYS A 50 -2.83 -1.46 14.80
N GLU A 51 -1.73 -2.15 14.57
CA GLU A 51 -0.64 -2.20 15.52
C GLU A 51 0.69 -1.92 14.83
N LYS A 52 1.59 -1.25 15.55
CA LYS A 52 2.98 -1.08 15.12
C LYS A 52 3.79 -2.26 15.66
N ILE A 53 4.58 -2.86 14.78
CA ILE A 53 5.51 -3.94 15.12
C ILE A 53 6.92 -3.35 15.00
N SER A 54 7.70 -3.49 16.07
CA SER A 54 9.13 -3.20 16.00
C SER A 54 9.83 -4.34 15.25
N GLY A 55 10.30 -4.08 14.04
CA GLY A 55 11.07 -5.02 13.22
C GLY A 55 12.58 -4.93 13.46
N GLY A 56 13.01 -4.35 14.58
CA GLY A 56 14.40 -3.99 14.89
C GLY A 56 14.63 -2.47 14.88
N GLU A 57 15.88 -2.06 15.10
CA GLU A 57 16.29 -0.67 15.41
C GLU A 57 15.94 0.36 14.32
N TRP A 58 15.64 -0.08 13.08
CA TRP A 58 15.43 0.82 11.92
C TRP A 58 14.17 0.54 11.07
N LEU A 59 13.38 -0.51 11.36
CA LEU A 59 12.25 -0.94 10.52
C LEU A 59 10.99 -1.13 11.37
N GLU A 60 10.25 -0.05 11.61
CA GLU A 60 8.88 -0.14 12.10
C GLU A 60 7.97 -0.63 10.96
N ASN A 61 7.22 -1.70 11.20
CA ASN A 61 6.15 -2.16 10.33
C ASN A 61 4.79 -1.94 11.00
N ILE A 62 3.73 -1.96 10.20
CA ILE A 62 2.35 -1.98 10.69
C ILE A 62 1.73 -3.29 10.23
N HIS A 63 1.00 -3.97 11.11
CA HIS A 63 -0.02 -4.90 10.68
C HIS A 63 -1.42 -4.36 10.94
N TYR A 64 -2.34 -4.77 10.09
CA TYR A 64 -3.76 -4.61 10.29
C TYR A 64 -4.37 -5.98 10.50
N THR A 65 -5.05 -6.17 11.63
CA THR A 65 -5.98 -7.29 11.79
C THR A 65 -7.21 -6.95 10.97
N VAL A 66 -7.57 -7.79 10.00
CA VAL A 66 -8.71 -7.53 9.11
C VAL A 66 -9.63 -8.73 9.02
N LYS A 67 -10.94 -8.47 8.81
CA LYS A 67 -11.90 -9.48 8.39
C LYS A 67 -12.12 -9.42 6.88
N PHE A 68 -11.95 -10.54 6.20
CA PHE A 68 -12.19 -10.65 4.76
C PHE A 68 -13.71 -10.77 4.50
N LEU A 69 -14.31 -9.75 3.92
CA LEU A 69 -15.76 -9.72 3.63
C LEU A 69 -16.06 -10.38 2.28
N ASN A 70 -15.25 -10.06 1.26
CA ASN A 70 -15.31 -10.68 -0.07
C ASN A 70 -13.89 -10.85 -0.60
N VAL A 71 -13.60 -12.02 -1.16
CA VAL A 71 -12.32 -12.32 -1.84
C VAL A 71 -12.58 -12.40 -3.33
N PHE A 72 -12.08 -11.42 -4.08
CA PHE A 72 -12.25 -11.35 -5.54
C PHE A 72 -11.12 -12.06 -6.29
N LYS A 73 -9.93 -12.07 -5.68
CA LYS A 73 -8.74 -12.77 -6.20
C LYS A 73 -7.92 -13.31 -5.05
N ASP A 74 -7.47 -14.55 -5.19
CA ASP A 74 -6.39 -15.10 -4.38
C ASP A 74 -5.60 -16.10 -5.22
N LYS A 75 -4.34 -15.76 -5.53
CA LYS A 75 -3.45 -16.60 -6.34
C LYS A 75 -3.17 -17.95 -5.68
N LYS A 76 -3.32 -18.06 -4.36
CA LYS A 76 -3.17 -19.34 -3.63
C LYS A 76 -4.43 -20.22 -3.71
N GLY A 77 -5.58 -19.68 -4.17
CA GLY A 77 -6.84 -20.42 -4.25
C GLY A 77 -7.52 -20.66 -2.90
N ASN A 78 -7.07 -20.01 -1.83
CA ASN A 78 -7.63 -20.17 -0.49
C ASN A 78 -8.93 -19.37 -0.34
N ASN A 79 -9.98 -19.98 0.21
CA ASN A 79 -11.21 -19.27 0.54
C ASN A 79 -11.14 -18.68 1.95
N TYR A 80 -10.71 -17.42 2.04
CA TYR A 80 -10.64 -16.67 3.31
C TYR A 80 -11.89 -15.86 3.62
N GLN A 81 -12.97 -15.98 2.82
CA GLN A 81 -14.16 -15.18 3.05
C GLN A 81 -14.75 -15.48 4.44
N GLY A 82 -15.03 -14.42 5.20
CA GLY A 82 -15.50 -14.46 6.57
C GLY A 82 -14.42 -14.61 7.64
N GLN A 83 -13.17 -14.91 7.26
CA GLN A 83 -12.06 -15.15 8.19
C GLN A 83 -11.31 -13.86 8.55
N THR A 84 -10.62 -13.90 9.69
CA THR A 84 -9.71 -12.84 10.15
C THR A 84 -8.26 -13.25 9.87
N ASP A 85 -7.45 -12.32 9.38
CA ASP A 85 -6.03 -12.53 9.11
C ASP A 85 -5.28 -11.17 9.17
N CYS A 86 -3.96 -11.21 9.18
CA CYS A 86 -3.10 -10.02 9.26
C CYS A 86 -2.60 -9.58 7.88
N ILE A 87 -2.65 -8.27 7.62
CA ILE A 87 -2.05 -7.64 6.45
C ILE A 87 -0.93 -6.72 6.90
N TYR A 88 0.23 -6.82 6.27
CA TYR A 88 1.44 -6.10 6.65
C TYR A 88 1.77 -4.97 5.67
N THR A 89 2.37 -3.91 6.19
CA THR A 89 2.88 -2.79 5.40
C THR A 89 3.97 -2.04 6.17
N ALA A 90 4.77 -1.25 5.47
CA ALA A 90 5.74 -0.38 6.14
C ALA A 90 5.02 0.70 6.98
N SER A 91 5.64 1.15 8.07
CA SER A 91 5.06 2.17 8.96
C SER A 91 5.00 3.58 8.37
N ASN A 92 5.81 3.84 7.33
CA ASN A 92 6.00 5.17 6.75
C ASN A 92 5.68 5.16 5.25
N THR A 93 4.96 6.18 4.80
CA THR A 93 4.64 6.41 3.38
C THR A 93 5.89 6.60 2.53
N ALA A 94 6.97 7.17 3.07
CA ALA A 94 8.26 7.27 2.38
C ALA A 94 8.85 5.89 2.02
N ALA A 95 8.53 4.85 2.80
CA ALA A 95 8.89 3.45 2.55
C ALA A 95 7.77 2.67 1.85
N CYS A 96 6.86 3.36 1.16
CA CYS A 96 5.67 2.80 0.51
C CYS A 96 4.65 2.17 1.47
N GLY A 97 4.66 2.59 2.74
CA GLY A 97 3.72 2.13 3.76
C GLY A 97 2.31 2.69 3.61
N VAL A 98 1.31 1.84 3.83
CA VAL A 98 -0.11 2.24 3.87
C VAL A 98 -0.53 2.42 5.33
N ASN A 99 -0.10 3.51 5.95
CA ASN A 99 -0.25 3.72 7.40
C ASN A 99 -1.51 4.52 7.80
N PHE A 100 -2.46 4.71 6.91
CA PHE A 100 -3.62 5.61 7.08
C PHE A 100 -4.98 4.90 7.00
N LEU A 101 -5.03 3.57 6.93
CA LEU A 101 -6.30 2.85 7.01
C LEU A 101 -6.90 3.01 8.41
N LYS A 102 -8.22 3.23 8.46
CA LYS A 102 -8.96 3.50 9.70
C LYS A 102 -9.63 2.23 10.21
N ILE A 103 -9.60 2.05 11.53
CA ILE A 103 -10.35 0.99 12.21
C ILE A 103 -11.85 1.19 11.97
N ASN A 104 -12.61 0.08 11.88
CA ASN A 104 -14.05 0.04 11.58
C ASN A 104 -14.43 0.66 10.22
N LYS A 105 -13.47 0.72 9.28
CA LYS A 105 -13.73 1.07 7.89
C LYS A 105 -13.44 -0.10 6.98
N GLU A 106 -14.20 -0.16 5.90
CA GLU A 106 -14.06 -1.18 4.88
C GLU A 106 -13.26 -0.64 3.70
N TYR A 107 -12.40 -1.48 3.15
CA TYR A 107 -11.54 -1.12 2.04
C TYR A 107 -11.52 -2.22 0.99
N LEU A 108 -11.50 -1.82 -0.28
CA LEU A 108 -11.02 -2.68 -1.35
C LEU A 108 -9.50 -2.59 -1.39
N LEU A 109 -8.80 -3.71 -1.17
CA LEU A 109 -7.34 -3.78 -1.17
C LEU A 109 -6.85 -4.76 -2.22
N PHE A 110 -5.85 -4.33 -3.01
CA PHE A 110 -5.07 -5.20 -3.89
C PHE A 110 -3.65 -5.31 -3.33
N GLY A 111 -3.21 -6.53 -3.06
CA GLY A 111 -1.92 -6.77 -2.42
C GLY A 111 -1.13 -7.93 -3.01
N LYS A 112 0.04 -8.15 -2.44
CA LYS A 112 1.00 -9.18 -2.82
C LYS A 112 1.21 -10.18 -1.69
N TYR A 113 1.68 -11.37 -2.03
CA TYR A 113 2.29 -12.27 -1.05
C TYR A 113 3.80 -12.05 -1.02
N ASN A 114 4.37 -11.96 0.17
CA ASN A 114 5.81 -12.05 0.39
C ASN A 114 6.06 -13.19 1.39
N ASN A 115 6.67 -14.28 0.96
CA ASN A 115 6.90 -15.49 1.77
C ASN A 115 5.66 -15.88 2.58
N GLU A 116 4.53 -16.03 1.88
CA GLU A 116 3.20 -16.37 2.42
C GLU A 116 2.43 -15.27 3.16
N ILE A 117 3.09 -14.16 3.49
CA ILE A 117 2.47 -13.05 4.22
C ILE A 117 1.80 -12.09 3.24
N ARG A 118 0.54 -11.70 3.52
CA ARG A 118 -0.14 -10.66 2.75
C ARG A 118 0.45 -9.29 3.05
N ASN A 119 0.90 -8.62 2.00
CA ASN A 119 1.48 -7.29 2.07
C ASN A 119 0.71 -6.31 1.18
N ILE A 120 0.56 -5.08 1.67
CA ILE A 120 0.09 -3.93 0.88
C ILE A 120 1.15 -2.83 0.89
N ASN A 121 1.13 -2.00 -0.15
CA ASN A 121 2.00 -0.84 -0.25
C ASN A 121 1.28 0.30 -1.00
N LEU A 122 1.85 1.50 -0.98
CA LEU A 122 1.30 2.70 -1.61
C LEU A 122 1.07 2.56 -3.12
N CYS A 123 1.81 1.69 -3.80
CA CYS A 123 1.70 1.50 -5.24
C CYS A 123 0.59 0.51 -5.63
N GLY A 124 0.05 -0.23 -4.65
CA GLY A 124 -1.13 -1.05 -4.80
C GLY A 124 -2.41 -0.24 -5.04
N TYR A 125 -3.54 -0.90 -4.85
CA TYR A 125 -4.84 -0.25 -4.85
C TYR A 125 -5.45 -0.37 -3.46
N TYR A 126 -5.93 0.75 -2.94
CA TYR A 126 -6.67 0.85 -1.70
C TYR A 126 -7.72 1.94 -1.88
N GLN A 127 -8.96 1.66 -1.51
CA GLN A 127 -10.04 2.63 -1.59
C GLN A 127 -11.08 2.25 -0.53
N GLU A 128 -11.61 3.23 0.20
CA GLU A 128 -12.74 2.98 1.11
C GLU A 128 -13.93 2.44 0.30
N TRP A 129 -14.58 1.40 0.81
CA TRP A 129 -15.60 0.66 0.05
C TRP A 129 -16.77 1.53 -0.40
N ASP A 130 -17.18 2.49 0.42
CA ASP A 130 -18.25 3.45 0.13
C ASP A 130 -17.94 4.43 -1.01
N LYS A 131 -16.68 4.50 -1.44
CA LYS A 131 -16.19 5.37 -2.51
C LYS A 131 -15.76 4.60 -3.75
N ILE A 132 -16.10 3.32 -3.85
CA ILE A 132 -15.83 2.50 -5.03
C ILE A 132 -16.80 2.91 -6.15
N PRO A 133 -16.31 3.12 -7.39
CA PRO A 133 -17.18 3.33 -8.54
C PRO A 133 -18.07 2.10 -8.77
N VAL A 134 -19.37 2.32 -9.02
CA VAL A 134 -20.36 1.23 -9.22
C VAL A 134 -19.91 0.22 -10.28
N ASN A 135 -19.36 0.70 -11.40
CA ASN A 135 -18.86 -0.17 -12.47
C ASN A 135 -17.70 -1.08 -12.01
N LEU A 136 -16.81 -0.58 -11.15
CA LEU A 136 -15.72 -1.38 -10.60
C LEU A 136 -16.25 -2.45 -9.64
N GLU A 137 -17.23 -2.10 -8.80
CA GLU A 137 -17.90 -3.05 -7.92
C GLU A 137 -18.59 -4.18 -8.72
N GLU A 138 -19.35 -3.83 -9.74
CA GLU A 138 -19.97 -4.80 -10.66
C GLU A 138 -18.94 -5.68 -11.36
N ASP A 139 -17.85 -5.09 -11.87
CA ASP A 139 -16.78 -5.84 -12.54
C ASP A 139 -16.08 -6.84 -11.59
N LEU A 140 -15.95 -6.49 -10.31
CA LEU A 140 -15.38 -7.36 -9.28
C LEU A 140 -16.31 -8.55 -8.98
N TYR A 141 -17.59 -8.29 -8.73
CA TYR A 141 -18.56 -9.35 -8.41
C TYR A 141 -18.85 -10.27 -9.61
N ASN A 142 -18.84 -9.73 -10.83
CA ASN A 142 -19.05 -10.51 -12.06
C ASN A 142 -17.76 -11.17 -12.60
N GLY A 143 -16.62 -10.94 -11.93
CA GLY A 143 -15.31 -11.47 -12.34
C GLY A 143 -14.81 -10.93 -13.69
N ILE A 144 -15.38 -9.83 -14.19
CA ILE A 144 -15.01 -9.20 -15.47
C ILE A 144 -13.58 -8.68 -15.41
N ILE A 145 -13.22 -8.04 -14.29
CA ILE A 145 -11.86 -7.53 -14.06
C ILE A 145 -10.80 -8.64 -14.15
N ASN A 146 -11.11 -9.88 -13.75
CA ASN A 146 -10.17 -10.99 -13.87
C ASN A 146 -10.02 -11.49 -15.31
N LYS A 147 -11.10 -11.51 -16.09
CA LYS A 147 -11.10 -11.94 -17.51
C LYS A 147 -10.26 -11.02 -18.39
N ASN A 148 -10.15 -9.75 -18.02
CA ASN A 148 -9.38 -8.74 -18.75
C ASN A 148 -7.88 -8.76 -18.42
N CYS A 149 -7.40 -9.71 -17.61
CA CYS A 149 -5.99 -9.95 -17.42
C CYS A 149 -5.45 -10.81 -18.58
N THR A 150 -4.70 -10.17 -19.49
CA THR A 150 -3.94 -10.90 -20.51
C THR A 150 -2.86 -11.76 -19.84
N ASN A 151 -2.84 -13.05 -20.17
CA ASN A 151 -1.76 -13.98 -19.81
C ASN A 151 -0.45 -13.59 -20.51
#